data_AF-A0A0C7G643-F1
#
_entry.id   AF-A0A0C7G643-F1
#
_cell.length_a   1.000
_cell.length_b   1.000
_cell.length_c   1.000
_cell.angle_alpha   90.00
_cell.angle_beta   90.00
_cell.angle_gamma   90.00
#
_symmetry.space_group_name_H-M   'P 1'
#
loop_
_entity.id
_entity.type
_entity.pdbx_description
1 polymer ?
#
loop_
_entity_poly.entity_id
_entity_poly.type
_entity_poly.pdbx_seq_one_letter_code
_entity_poly.pdbx_strand_id
1 'polypeptide(L)'
;MPCLPSLGAKAPDFSANTTFGPIKLSDYKGKWVVLFSHPGDFTPVCTTEFLCFAKYYSNFQKRNTELIGLSVDSNSSHLAWVYNIYRNTGVEIPFPIIDDRKMEISQLYGMISEPMSDSSTVRSVFIIDPNQTLRTILYYPLTTGRNIPEIVRIIDALQTSDEQKVMTPADWLPGMPVILPPPKTYKELKQRISSCNKDKECIDWYLCFVPDKNIKIGGTKSTNKKVLNTKSRPQINSPEDYVPQNPNCPDIDRLVGTYVLGDPSNVDAFLLDFVIYAFAEIKSDGTLFIPTPRYLRQLLALRQDNPDLRVIVAIGGWGQDGFSDAAQTPSSRYNFAREVNALIKQYNLDGIDIDWEYPANSAAGIKSRPEDKENFTLLLTAIRDVIGYDKWLSVAGTGDKAYINQSVEIDNIAPLINYFNLMSYDFTAGETGPNAKKHQSNLYDSNLSIPGYSVDAMVRNLIVAGMPSQKILLGVPFYGRLGATITKSYDQLRRDFINKNGYTYKFDKDAQAPYLEREGELAMSYDDLLSIYIKSQYVIDNCLGGIFSWMAPYDRANILARAMNEGINDPNKLRQEIEDTYGPGFLK
;
A
#
# COMPACT_ATOMS: atom_id res chain seq x y z
N MET A 1 46.75 8.55 -9.11
CA MET A 1 45.56 7.87 -8.57
C MET A 1 44.37 8.75 -8.86
N PRO A 2 43.38 8.31 -9.65
CA PRO A 2 42.11 9.03 -9.75
C PRO A 2 41.52 9.11 -8.34
N CYS A 3 41.33 10.32 -7.84
CA CYS A 3 40.81 10.57 -6.50
C CYS A 3 39.43 11.19 -6.68
N LEU A 4 38.43 10.60 -6.02
CA LEU A 4 37.09 11.19 -5.96
C LEU A 4 37.22 12.65 -5.49
N PRO A 5 36.62 13.62 -6.20
CA PRO A 5 36.68 15.02 -5.80
C PRO A 5 36.10 15.19 -4.39
N SER A 6 36.70 16.08 -3.61
CA SER A 6 36.31 16.27 -2.21
C SER A 6 34.93 16.93 -2.11
N LEU A 7 34.03 16.31 -1.35
CA LEU A 7 32.72 16.87 -1.04
C LEU A 7 32.86 18.25 -0.39
N GLY A 8 32.16 19.26 -0.91
CA GLY A 8 32.24 20.65 -0.44
C GLY A 8 33.37 21.48 -1.06
N ALA A 9 34.24 20.90 -1.89
CA ALA A 9 35.21 21.64 -2.68
C ALA A 9 34.59 22.16 -4.00
N LYS A 10 35.31 23.06 -4.68
CA LYS A 10 34.96 23.45 -6.05
C LYS A 10 35.05 22.23 -6.97
N ALA A 11 33.99 21.96 -7.73
CA ALA A 11 33.94 20.87 -8.69
C ALA A 11 35.05 21.07 -9.76
N PRO A 12 35.81 20.03 -10.12
CA PRO A 12 36.82 20.11 -11.16
C PRO A 12 36.21 20.55 -12.50
N ASP A 13 36.70 21.65 -13.06
CA ASP A 13 36.21 22.16 -14.35
C ASP A 13 36.67 21.25 -15.50
N PHE A 14 35.87 21.19 -16.57
CA PHE A 14 36.19 20.43 -17.78
C PHE A 14 35.63 21.10 -19.04
N SER A 15 36.16 20.73 -20.20
CA SER A 15 35.63 21.07 -21.51
C SER A 15 35.42 19.79 -22.30
N ALA A 16 34.24 19.59 -22.89
CA ALA A 16 33.88 18.34 -23.54
C ALA A 16 33.01 18.54 -24.79
N ASN A 17 33.13 17.63 -25.75
CA ASN A 17 32.15 17.51 -26.84
C ASN A 17 30.98 16.66 -26.37
N THR A 18 29.76 17.06 -26.72
CA THR A 18 28.54 16.33 -26.37
C THR A 18 27.62 16.14 -27.57
N THR A 19 26.55 15.38 -27.37
CA THR A 19 25.43 15.28 -28.32
C THR A 19 24.76 16.63 -28.65
N PHE A 20 24.97 17.67 -27.84
CA PHE A 20 24.42 19.02 -28.05
C PHE A 20 25.52 20.03 -28.45
N GLY A 21 26.72 19.56 -28.78
CA GLY A 21 27.88 20.40 -29.10
C GLY A 21 28.85 20.55 -27.92
N PRO A 22 29.89 21.40 -28.07
CA PRO A 22 30.90 21.59 -27.04
C PRO A 22 30.33 22.36 -25.83
N ILE A 23 30.67 21.90 -24.63
CA ILE A 23 30.30 22.54 -23.35
C ILE A 23 31.50 22.67 -22.43
N LYS A 24 31.44 23.60 -21.47
CA LYS A 24 32.29 23.62 -20.28
C LYS A 24 31.44 23.53 -19.03
N LEU A 25 31.93 22.88 -17.97
CA LEU A 25 31.20 22.87 -16.69
C LEU A 25 31.02 24.30 -16.18
N SER A 26 32.01 25.16 -16.38
CA SER A 26 31.94 26.56 -16.01
C SER A 26 30.84 27.39 -16.70
N ASP A 27 30.30 26.92 -17.83
CA ASP A 27 29.16 27.57 -18.52
C ASP A 27 27.85 27.45 -17.72
N TYR A 28 27.77 26.48 -16.80
CA TYR A 28 26.58 26.23 -15.96
C TYR A 28 26.60 27.02 -14.64
N LYS A 29 27.51 27.98 -14.48
CA LYS A 29 27.53 28.86 -13.29
C LYS A 29 26.17 29.55 -13.12
N GLY A 30 25.64 29.54 -11.89
CA GLY A 30 24.30 30.06 -11.61
C GLY A 30 23.18 29.01 -11.72
N LYS A 31 23.49 27.79 -12.16
CA LYS A 31 22.58 26.65 -12.19
C LYS A 31 23.11 25.49 -11.35
N TRP A 32 22.21 24.64 -10.88
CA TRP A 32 22.59 23.34 -10.36
C TRP A 32 22.92 22.41 -11.54
N VAL A 33 23.86 21.48 -11.35
CA VAL A 33 24.23 20.48 -12.36
C VAL A 33 24.21 19.10 -11.73
N VAL A 34 23.52 18.16 -12.37
CA VAL A 34 23.64 16.73 -12.10
C VAL A 34 24.50 16.14 -13.21
N LEU A 35 25.78 15.93 -12.91
CA LEU A 35 26.70 15.21 -13.78
C LEU A 35 26.62 13.73 -13.42
N PHE A 36 26.30 12.86 -14.36
CA PHE A 36 26.13 11.45 -14.09
C PHE A 36 26.76 10.58 -15.17
N SER A 37 27.38 9.48 -14.75
CA SER A 37 28.03 8.54 -15.67
C SER A 37 27.17 7.30 -15.93
N HIS A 38 27.30 6.69 -17.09
CA HIS A 38 26.71 5.39 -17.39
C HIS A 38 27.76 4.43 -18.00
N PRO A 39 27.68 3.12 -17.71
CA PRO A 39 28.67 2.16 -18.19
C PRO A 39 28.85 2.11 -19.70
N GLY A 40 27.77 2.27 -20.46
CA GLY A 40 27.85 2.35 -21.91
C GLY A 40 26.50 2.40 -22.60
N ASP A 41 26.53 2.88 -23.85
CA ASP A 41 25.38 2.95 -24.76
C ASP A 41 24.86 1.54 -25.11
N PHE A 42 23.60 1.45 -25.58
CA PHE A 42 22.95 0.19 -25.97
C PHE A 42 22.90 -0.89 -24.88
N THR A 43 23.02 -0.51 -23.61
CA THR A 43 22.86 -1.43 -22.48
C THR A 43 21.49 -1.27 -21.81
N PRO A 44 20.89 -2.35 -21.27
CA PRO A 44 19.51 -2.33 -20.80
C PRO A 44 19.30 -1.39 -19.62
N VAL A 45 20.15 -1.46 -18.59
CA VAL A 45 20.02 -0.61 -17.40
C VAL A 45 20.22 0.87 -17.76
N CYS A 46 21.25 1.21 -18.56
CA CYS A 46 21.47 2.60 -18.98
C CYS A 46 20.29 3.14 -19.78
N THR A 47 19.68 2.31 -20.64
CA THR A 47 18.50 2.70 -21.43
C THR A 47 17.32 3.05 -20.51
N THR A 48 17.05 2.22 -19.50
CA THR A 48 16.00 2.51 -18.52
C THR A 48 16.27 3.77 -17.70
N GLU A 49 17.53 4.01 -17.31
CA GLU A 49 17.91 5.21 -16.57
C GLU A 49 17.76 6.48 -17.40
N PHE A 50 18.16 6.47 -18.68
CA PHE A 50 18.02 7.63 -19.57
C PHE A 50 16.55 7.96 -19.86
N LEU A 51 15.70 6.95 -20.05
CA LEU A 51 14.25 7.14 -20.14
C LEU A 51 13.69 7.77 -18.86
N CYS A 52 14.17 7.34 -17.69
CA CYS A 52 13.74 7.90 -16.41
C CYS A 52 14.23 9.35 -16.22
N PHE A 53 15.51 9.65 -16.51
CA PHE A 53 16.02 11.02 -16.50
C PHE A 53 15.26 11.93 -17.47
N ALA A 54 14.91 11.43 -18.67
CA ALA A 54 14.09 12.17 -19.63
C ALA A 54 12.68 12.45 -19.08
N LYS A 55 12.01 11.46 -18.48
CA LYS A 55 10.70 11.63 -17.81
C LYS A 55 10.76 12.71 -16.73
N TYR A 56 11.82 12.70 -15.91
CA TYR A 56 12.00 13.65 -14.81
C TYR A 56 12.65 14.98 -15.21
N TYR A 57 13.02 15.18 -16.48
CA TYR A 57 13.79 16.34 -16.91
C TYR A 57 13.13 17.67 -16.54
N SER A 58 11.81 17.78 -16.72
CA SER A 58 11.05 18.97 -16.33
C SER A 58 11.11 19.27 -14.83
N ASN A 59 11.29 18.25 -13.97
CA ASN A 59 11.42 18.42 -12.53
C ASN A 59 12.79 19.01 -12.14
N PHE A 60 13.86 18.64 -12.86
CA PHE A 60 15.18 19.28 -12.72
C PHE A 60 15.13 20.73 -13.20
N GLN A 61 14.50 20.99 -14.35
CA GLN A 61 14.37 22.35 -14.88
C GLN A 61 13.61 23.30 -13.94
N LYS A 62 12.52 22.83 -13.32
CA LYS A 62 11.77 23.59 -12.29
C LYS A 62 12.64 24.02 -11.10
N ARG A 63 13.72 23.30 -10.82
CA ARG A 63 14.69 23.55 -9.74
C ARG A 63 15.93 24.29 -10.24
N ASN A 64 15.90 24.88 -11.44
CA ASN A 64 17.07 25.49 -12.08
C ASN A 64 18.29 24.52 -12.11
N THR A 65 18.02 23.26 -12.44
CA THR A 65 19.00 22.18 -12.47
C THR A 65 19.12 21.59 -13.88
N GLU A 66 20.35 21.44 -14.36
CA GLU A 66 20.68 20.85 -15.66
C GLU A 66 21.23 19.43 -15.48
N LEU A 67 20.92 18.55 -16.44
CA LEU A 67 21.43 17.19 -16.50
C LEU A 67 22.56 17.09 -17.51
N ILE A 68 23.62 16.34 -17.17
CA ILE A 68 24.72 16.03 -18.10
C ILE A 68 25.09 14.55 -17.91
N GLY A 69 24.83 13.75 -18.95
CA GLY A 69 25.25 12.36 -19.01
C GLY A 69 26.70 12.22 -19.49
N LEU A 70 27.35 11.10 -19.17
CA LEU A 70 28.72 10.80 -19.59
C LEU A 70 28.95 9.29 -19.71
N SER A 71 29.55 8.85 -20.80
CA SER A 71 30.27 7.56 -20.82
C SER A 71 31.57 7.69 -21.62
N VAL A 72 32.31 6.60 -21.69
CA VAL A 72 33.54 6.50 -22.48
C VAL A 72 33.28 6.15 -23.95
N ASP A 73 32.01 6.11 -24.38
CA ASP A 73 31.64 5.88 -25.77
C ASP A 73 31.87 7.15 -26.62
N SER A 74 31.93 6.97 -27.94
CA SER A 74 32.06 8.10 -28.87
C SER A 74 30.75 8.88 -29.02
N ASN A 75 30.83 10.16 -29.38
CA ASN A 75 29.64 10.96 -29.70
C ASN A 75 28.76 10.33 -30.81
N SER A 76 29.37 9.66 -31.79
CA SER A 76 28.64 8.93 -32.84
C SER A 76 27.82 7.75 -32.29
N SER A 77 28.32 7.08 -31.25
CA SER A 77 27.59 6.04 -30.51
C SER A 77 26.40 6.64 -29.75
N HIS A 78 26.62 7.73 -29.01
CA HIS A 78 25.55 8.41 -28.28
C HIS A 78 24.41 8.83 -29.20
N LEU A 79 24.71 9.48 -30.34
CA LEU A 79 23.71 9.91 -31.32
C LEU A 79 22.93 8.74 -31.89
N ALA A 80 23.60 7.64 -32.23
CA ALA A 80 22.95 6.42 -32.70
C ALA A 80 22.03 5.81 -31.62
N TRP A 81 22.48 5.83 -30.37
CA TRP A 81 21.75 5.26 -29.24
C TRP A 81 20.53 6.09 -28.84
N VAL A 82 20.65 7.41 -28.69
CA VAL A 82 19.49 8.27 -28.37
C VAL A 82 18.47 8.27 -29.50
N TYR A 83 18.90 8.19 -30.77
CA TYR A 83 17.99 8.00 -31.90
C TYR A 83 17.30 6.63 -31.86
N ASN A 84 18.01 5.57 -31.46
CA ASN A 84 17.42 4.25 -31.25
C ASN A 84 16.36 4.26 -30.14
N ILE A 85 16.63 4.93 -29.01
CA ILE A 85 15.66 5.12 -27.92
C ILE A 85 14.41 5.83 -28.46
N TYR A 86 14.58 6.95 -29.15
CA TYR A 86 13.47 7.70 -29.73
C TYR A 86 12.63 6.84 -30.70
N ARG A 87 13.30 6.12 -31.61
CA ARG A 87 12.64 5.25 -32.59
C ARG A 87 11.80 4.13 -31.95
N ASN A 88 12.23 3.61 -30.80
CA ASN A 88 11.59 2.48 -30.14
C ASN A 88 10.56 2.90 -29.07
N THR A 89 10.71 4.08 -28.48
CA THR A 89 9.91 4.50 -27.31
C THR A 89 9.12 5.79 -27.54
N GLY A 90 9.43 6.55 -28.58
CA GLY A 90 8.91 7.90 -28.80
C GLY A 90 9.50 8.98 -27.89
N VAL A 91 10.41 8.62 -26.97
CA VAL A 91 11.01 9.55 -26.01
C VAL A 91 12.31 10.14 -26.57
N GLU A 92 12.39 11.46 -26.63
CA GLU A 92 13.64 12.18 -26.92
C GLU A 92 14.44 12.39 -25.63
N ILE A 93 15.76 12.26 -25.71
CA ILE A 93 16.67 12.53 -24.58
C ILE A 93 17.01 14.03 -24.58
N PRO A 94 16.55 14.81 -23.59
CA PRO A 94 16.54 16.27 -23.67
C PRO A 94 17.79 16.94 -23.09
N PHE A 95 18.86 16.18 -22.84
CA PHE A 95 20.08 16.67 -22.18
C PHE A 95 21.35 16.10 -22.86
N PRO A 96 22.50 16.80 -22.74
CA PRO A 96 23.76 16.40 -23.36
C PRO A 96 24.35 15.12 -22.76
N ILE A 97 25.02 14.34 -23.62
CA ILE A 97 25.87 13.20 -23.26
C ILE A 97 27.29 13.51 -23.70
N ILE A 98 28.25 13.49 -22.76
CA ILE A 98 29.67 13.74 -22.99
C ILE A 98 30.35 12.51 -23.64
N ASP A 99 31.08 12.74 -24.74
CA ASP A 99 32.08 11.80 -25.30
C ASP A 99 33.37 11.91 -24.47
N ASP A 100 33.56 10.99 -23.52
CA ASP A 100 34.76 10.89 -22.70
C ASP A 100 35.62 9.68 -23.09
N ARG A 101 35.83 9.45 -24.40
CA ARG A 101 36.68 8.34 -24.89
C ARG A 101 38.10 8.31 -24.34
N LYS A 102 38.63 9.46 -23.96
CA LYS A 102 39.97 9.57 -23.35
C LYS A 102 39.96 9.30 -21.84
N MET A 103 38.78 9.12 -21.24
CA MET A 103 38.56 8.94 -19.80
C MET A 103 39.09 10.09 -18.95
N GLU A 104 39.30 11.27 -19.53
CA GLU A 104 39.89 12.42 -18.83
C GLU A 104 38.93 12.91 -17.74
N ILE A 105 37.63 13.01 -18.05
CA ILE A 105 36.62 13.48 -17.11
C ILE A 105 36.23 12.37 -16.13
N SER A 106 36.10 11.13 -16.61
CA SER A 106 35.83 9.96 -15.78
C SER A 106 36.92 9.75 -14.74
N GLN A 107 38.19 9.92 -15.08
CA GLN A 107 39.29 9.86 -14.11
C GLN A 107 39.28 11.06 -13.18
N LEU A 108 39.02 12.27 -13.69
CA LEU A 108 38.95 13.50 -12.90
C LEU A 108 37.88 13.44 -11.80
N TYR A 109 36.77 12.76 -12.07
CA TYR A 109 35.67 12.58 -11.13
C TYR A 109 35.68 11.23 -10.40
N GLY A 110 36.66 10.35 -10.65
CA GLY A 110 36.73 9.03 -10.01
C GLY A 110 35.59 8.09 -10.42
N MET A 111 35.11 8.19 -11.66
CA MET A 111 34.05 7.35 -12.23
C MET A 111 34.57 6.00 -12.77
N ILE A 112 35.88 5.76 -12.73
CA ILE A 112 36.52 4.48 -13.10
C ILE A 112 36.86 3.72 -11.82
N SER A 113 36.39 2.48 -11.73
CA SER A 113 36.69 1.57 -10.63
C SER A 113 37.37 0.33 -11.20
N GLU A 114 38.70 0.30 -11.21
CA GLU A 114 39.49 -0.79 -11.79
C GLU A 114 39.06 -2.21 -11.34
N PRO A 115 38.69 -2.45 -10.06
CA PRO A 115 38.19 -3.78 -9.65
C PRO A 115 36.86 -4.19 -10.31
N MET A 116 36.10 -3.23 -10.85
CA MET A 116 34.82 -3.47 -11.52
C MET A 116 34.95 -3.46 -13.04
N SER A 117 35.67 -2.47 -13.57
CA SER A 117 35.96 -2.32 -14.99
C SER A 117 37.07 -1.27 -15.17
N ASP A 118 38.01 -1.56 -16.06
CA ASP A 118 39.04 -0.63 -16.53
C ASP A 118 38.63 0.12 -17.81
N SER A 119 37.53 -0.29 -18.42
CA SER A 119 37.11 0.07 -19.78
C SER A 119 35.69 0.66 -19.84
N SER A 120 35.02 0.80 -18.70
CA SER A 120 33.70 1.40 -18.57
C SER A 120 33.62 2.22 -17.27
N THR A 121 32.78 3.26 -17.26
CA THR A 121 32.50 3.97 -16.03
C THR A 121 31.61 3.13 -15.11
N VAL A 122 31.76 3.30 -13.79
CA VAL A 122 30.72 2.88 -12.86
C VAL A 122 29.65 3.96 -12.75
N ARG A 123 28.47 3.59 -12.26
CA ARG A 123 27.32 4.49 -12.18
C ARG A 123 27.53 5.50 -11.05
N SER A 124 27.84 6.73 -11.42
CA SER A 124 28.12 7.81 -10.48
C SER A 124 27.17 8.99 -10.72
N VAL A 125 26.87 9.75 -9.68
CA VAL A 125 26.10 11.01 -9.75
C VAL A 125 26.81 12.06 -8.91
N PHE A 126 27.04 13.23 -9.49
CA PHE A 126 27.63 14.40 -8.85
C PHE A 126 26.62 15.54 -8.93
N ILE A 127 26.20 16.06 -7.77
CA ILE A 127 25.31 17.22 -7.71
C ILE A 127 26.17 18.43 -7.37
N ILE A 128 26.22 19.39 -8.29
CA ILE A 128 27.07 20.58 -8.24
C ILE A 128 26.15 21.80 -8.13
N ASP A 129 26.45 22.71 -7.19
CA ASP A 129 25.62 23.89 -6.94
C ASP A 129 25.93 25.08 -7.88
N PRO A 130 25.13 26.16 -7.85
CA PRO A 130 25.34 27.36 -8.67
C PRO A 130 26.69 28.06 -8.50
N ASN A 131 27.39 27.82 -7.39
CA ASN A 131 28.73 28.34 -7.12
C ASN A 131 29.83 27.38 -7.60
N GLN A 132 29.45 26.30 -8.31
CA GLN A 132 30.30 25.20 -8.74
C GLN A 132 30.91 24.42 -7.57
N THR A 133 30.20 24.30 -6.45
CA THR A 133 30.61 23.47 -5.32
C THR A 133 30.02 22.09 -5.47
N LEU A 134 30.81 21.03 -5.25
CA LEU A 134 30.32 19.66 -5.24
C LEU A 134 29.56 19.38 -3.93
N ARG A 135 28.26 19.06 -4.03
CA ARG A 135 27.35 18.93 -2.87
C ARG A 135 26.96 17.51 -2.52
N THR A 136 26.96 16.62 -3.51
CA THR A 136 26.63 15.20 -3.32
C THR A 136 27.39 14.33 -4.31
N ILE A 137 27.81 13.15 -3.85
CA ILE A 137 28.32 12.07 -4.69
C ILE A 137 27.48 10.82 -4.38
N LEU A 138 26.89 10.20 -5.39
CA LEU A 138 26.30 8.86 -5.29
C LEU A 138 27.12 7.91 -6.16
N TYR A 139 27.38 6.71 -5.65
CA TYR A 139 28.24 5.72 -6.31
C TYR A 139 27.57 4.35 -6.27
N TYR A 140 27.34 3.75 -7.45
CA TYR A 140 26.59 2.51 -7.63
C TYR A 140 27.41 1.49 -8.43
N PRO A 141 27.20 0.19 -8.21
CA PRO A 141 27.77 -0.83 -9.07
C PRO A 141 27.14 -0.78 -10.48
N LEU A 142 27.82 -1.40 -11.46
CA LEU A 142 27.35 -1.49 -12.85
C LEU A 142 25.94 -2.11 -12.98
N THR A 143 25.55 -2.97 -12.04
CA THR A 143 24.32 -3.76 -12.06
C THR A 143 23.09 -3.06 -11.49
N THR A 144 23.25 -1.95 -10.76
CA THR A 144 22.14 -1.32 -10.03
C THR A 144 21.77 0.02 -10.66
N GLY A 145 20.53 0.13 -11.15
CA GLY A 145 20.00 1.40 -11.64
C GLY A 145 19.80 2.43 -10.51
N ARG A 146 19.98 3.71 -10.84
CA ARG A 146 19.79 4.84 -9.93
C ARG A 146 18.32 5.12 -9.67
N ASN A 147 18.03 5.60 -8.46
CA ASN A 147 16.72 6.15 -8.11
C ASN A 147 16.68 7.65 -8.48
N ILE A 148 16.07 7.99 -9.60
CA ILE A 148 15.98 9.38 -10.08
C ILE A 148 15.20 10.29 -9.12
N PRO A 149 14.04 9.86 -8.55
CA PRO A 149 13.37 10.59 -7.46
C PRO A 149 14.29 10.97 -6.30
N GLU A 150 15.21 10.10 -5.90
CA GLU A 150 16.17 10.40 -4.84
C GLU A 150 17.12 11.55 -5.22
N ILE A 151 17.60 11.59 -6.47
CA ILE A 151 18.44 12.69 -6.97
C ILE A 151 17.67 14.01 -6.92
N VAL A 152 16.39 14.01 -7.32
CA VAL A 152 15.51 15.19 -7.23
C VAL A 152 15.31 15.62 -5.78
N ARG A 153 15.05 14.68 -4.87
CA ARG A 153 14.86 14.93 -3.44
C ARG A 153 16.13 15.54 -2.80
N ILE A 154 17.31 15.05 -3.17
CA ILE A 154 18.58 15.61 -2.68
C ILE A 154 18.74 17.07 -3.13
N ILE A 155 18.39 17.40 -4.38
CA ILE A 155 18.40 18.79 -4.86
C ILE A 155 17.46 19.65 -4.02
N ASP A 156 16.23 19.19 -3.78
CA ASP A 156 15.27 19.91 -2.93
C ASP A 156 15.79 20.15 -1.52
N ALA A 157 16.43 19.13 -0.92
CA ALA A 157 16.98 19.23 0.42
C ALA A 157 18.14 20.23 0.48
N LEU A 158 19.03 20.20 -0.51
CA LEU A 158 20.16 21.13 -0.62
C LEU A 158 19.67 22.56 -0.82
N GLN A 159 18.72 22.78 -1.73
CA GLN A 159 18.13 24.09 -1.99
C GLN A 159 17.41 24.62 -0.76
N THR A 160 16.58 23.80 -0.10
CA THR A 160 15.86 24.19 1.12
C THR A 160 16.82 24.53 2.25
N SER A 161 17.87 23.73 2.45
CA SER A 161 18.90 23.97 3.46
C SER A 161 19.63 25.30 3.20
N ASP A 162 20.00 25.56 1.95
CA ASP A 162 20.71 26.77 1.55
C ASP A 162 19.85 28.02 1.67
N GLU A 163 18.60 27.97 1.22
CA GLU A 163 17.65 29.08 1.22
C GLU A 163 17.20 29.45 2.63
N GLN A 164 16.82 28.45 3.42
CA GLN A 164 16.18 28.69 4.72
C GLN A 164 17.16 28.67 5.89
N LYS A 165 18.42 28.26 5.65
CA LYS A 165 19.46 28.05 6.68
C LYS A 165 19.03 27.03 7.73
N VAL A 166 18.43 25.95 7.25
CA VAL A 166 17.90 24.82 8.03
C VAL A 166 18.63 23.54 7.65
N MET A 167 18.42 22.49 8.43
CA MET A 167 18.83 21.12 8.14
C MET A 167 17.60 20.30 7.77
N THR A 168 17.72 19.36 6.86
CA THR A 168 16.64 18.42 6.53
C THR A 168 16.80 17.13 7.35
N PRO A 169 15.77 16.65 8.06
CA PRO A 169 15.83 15.36 8.76
C PRO A 169 16.08 14.17 7.82
N ALA A 170 16.34 12.99 8.40
CA ALA A 170 16.30 11.74 7.65
C ALA A 170 14.94 11.59 6.95
N ASP A 171 14.92 10.97 5.76
CA ASP A 171 13.73 10.73 4.93
C ASP A 171 12.90 12.00 4.66
N TRP A 172 13.53 13.18 4.71
CA TRP A 172 12.84 14.44 4.48
C TRP A 172 12.42 14.56 3.02
N LEU A 173 11.17 14.96 2.82
CA LEU A 173 10.61 15.39 1.56
C LEU A 173 10.18 16.86 1.60
N PRO A 174 10.12 17.53 0.44
CA PRO A 174 9.56 18.87 0.33
C PRO A 174 8.22 19.00 1.04
N GLY A 175 8.07 20.05 1.87
CA GLY A 175 6.86 20.28 2.67
C GLY A 175 6.83 19.59 4.03
N MET A 176 7.75 18.67 4.35
CA MET A 176 7.92 18.17 5.72
C MET A 176 8.64 19.21 6.60
N PRO A 177 8.44 19.20 7.94
CA PRO A 177 9.19 20.05 8.84
C PRO A 177 10.71 19.89 8.70
N VAL A 178 11.42 21.02 8.79
CA VAL A 178 12.88 21.12 8.74
C VAL A 178 13.45 21.34 10.14
N ILE A 179 14.74 21.07 10.33
CA ILE A 179 15.44 21.17 11.61
C ILE A 179 16.24 22.47 11.69
N LEU A 180 16.18 23.16 12.82
CA LEU A 180 17.08 24.28 13.09
C LEU A 180 18.50 23.79 13.40
N PRO A 181 19.55 24.43 12.85
CA PRO A 181 20.93 24.11 13.21
C PRO A 181 21.16 24.16 14.73
N PRO A 182 22.04 23.31 15.27
CA PRO A 182 22.34 23.31 16.69
C PRO A 182 23.02 24.62 17.10
N PRO A 183 22.76 25.13 18.32
CA PRO A 183 23.51 26.23 18.89
C PRO A 183 25.03 25.98 18.86
N LYS A 184 25.83 26.97 18.46
CA LYS A 184 27.30 26.87 18.45
C LYS A 184 27.94 27.39 19.73
N THR A 185 27.20 28.16 20.53
CA THR A 185 27.70 28.75 21.78
C THR A 185 26.79 28.46 22.96
N TYR A 186 27.33 28.50 24.17
CA TYR A 186 26.54 28.33 25.40
C TYR A 186 25.47 29.42 25.57
N LYS A 187 25.73 30.63 25.05
CA LYS A 187 24.75 31.72 25.01
C LYS A 187 23.58 31.39 24.10
N GLU A 188 23.84 30.92 22.88
CA GLU A 188 22.80 30.47 21.94
C GLU A 188 22.03 29.27 22.48
N LEU A 189 22.70 28.36 23.21
CA LEU A 189 22.04 27.24 23.89
C LEU A 189 21.02 27.73 24.91
N LYS A 190 21.41 28.63 25.82
CA LYS A 190 20.48 29.20 26.81
C LYS A 190 19.30 29.91 26.13
N GLN A 191 19.58 30.66 25.06
CA GLN A 191 18.54 31.32 24.27
C GLN A 191 17.60 30.28 23.63
N ARG A 192 18.14 29.21 23.03
CA ARG A 192 17.37 28.14 22.42
C ARG A 192 16.45 27.47 23.44
N ILE A 193 16.99 27.03 24.59
CA ILE A 193 16.22 26.43 25.69
C ILE A 193 15.09 27.36 26.14
N SER A 194 15.38 28.66 26.31
CA SER A 194 14.35 29.63 26.72
C SER A 194 13.24 29.85 25.67
N SER A 195 13.53 29.56 24.40
CA SER A 195 12.63 29.73 23.25
C SER A 195 11.88 28.46 22.82
N CYS A 196 12.26 27.28 23.33
CA CYS A 196 11.72 25.96 22.96
C CYS A 196 10.21 25.77 23.24
N ASN A 197 9.50 26.77 23.74
CA ASN A 197 8.08 26.68 24.10
C ASN A 197 7.16 27.71 23.44
N LYS A 198 7.68 28.60 22.59
CA LYS A 198 6.89 29.73 22.08
C LYS A 198 6.29 29.55 20.68
N ASP A 199 6.98 28.95 19.70
CA ASP A 199 6.42 28.75 18.34
C ASP A 199 7.15 27.62 17.56
N LYS A 200 7.86 26.72 18.26
CA LYS A 200 8.75 25.71 17.66
C LYS A 200 8.49 24.34 18.27
N GLU A 201 8.41 23.30 17.46
CA GLU A 201 8.28 21.91 17.91
C GLU A 201 9.67 21.35 18.24
N CYS A 202 10.20 21.78 19.38
CA CYS A 202 11.47 21.29 19.90
C CYS A 202 11.27 20.07 20.80
N ILE A 203 11.84 18.93 20.41
CA ILE A 203 11.96 17.75 21.27
C ILE A 203 13.04 18.01 22.32
N ASP A 204 14.16 18.60 21.89
CA ASP A 204 15.23 19.08 22.76
C ASP A 204 15.94 20.29 22.12
N TRP A 205 16.85 20.97 22.83
CA TRP A 205 17.54 22.18 22.35
C TRP A 205 18.31 21.96 21.04
N TYR A 206 18.80 20.75 20.79
CA TYR A 206 19.50 20.38 19.56
C TYR A 206 18.57 19.83 18.48
N LEU A 207 17.33 19.46 18.82
CA LEU A 207 16.36 18.83 17.93
C LEU A 207 15.07 19.63 17.90
N CYS A 208 15.06 20.65 17.05
CA CYS A 208 13.95 21.58 16.89
C CYS A 208 13.42 21.54 15.46
N PHE A 209 12.19 21.07 15.31
CA PHE A 209 11.46 21.12 14.06
C PHE A 209 10.75 22.47 13.90
N VAL A 210 10.85 23.02 12.69
CA VAL A 210 10.12 24.21 12.26
C VAL A 210 9.48 23.94 10.91
N PRO A 211 8.33 24.55 10.60
CA PRO A 211 7.73 24.43 9.28
C PRO A 211 8.70 24.84 8.19
N ASP A 212 8.74 24.07 7.10
CA ASP A 212 9.36 24.50 5.85
C ASP A 212 8.65 25.78 5.37
N LYS A 213 9.41 26.86 5.14
CA LYS A 213 8.84 28.16 4.74
C LYS A 213 8.21 28.13 3.34
N ASN A 214 8.48 27.11 2.55
CA ASN A 214 7.89 26.90 1.23
C ASN A 214 6.51 26.22 1.32
N ILE A 215 6.04 25.84 2.53
CA ILE A 215 4.65 25.41 2.77
C ILE A 215 3.73 26.63 2.61
N LYS A 216 2.96 26.68 1.52
CA LYS A 216 1.80 27.56 1.43
C LYS A 216 0.70 27.01 2.33
N ILE A 217 0.70 27.41 3.60
CA ILE A 217 -0.37 27.09 4.54
C ILE A 217 -1.62 27.84 4.12
N GLY A 218 -2.62 27.13 3.57
CA GLY A 218 -4.00 27.58 3.57
C GLY A 218 -4.43 27.77 5.03
N GLY A 219 -4.69 29.02 5.42
CA GLY A 219 -4.81 29.38 6.82
C GLY A 219 -6.04 28.80 7.50
N THR A 220 -5.83 28.01 8.56
CA THR A 220 -6.68 27.97 9.75
C THR A 220 -5.84 27.49 10.94
N LYS A 221 -5.77 28.32 11.98
CA LYS A 221 -5.09 28.01 13.26
C LYS A 221 -5.92 26.98 14.03
N SER A 222 -5.31 25.88 14.45
CA SER A 222 -5.83 25.02 15.51
C SER A 222 -4.70 24.65 16.47
N THR A 223 -4.89 25.03 17.73
CA THR A 223 -4.04 24.73 18.89
C THR A 223 -4.45 23.40 19.49
N ASN A 224 -3.55 22.41 19.57
CA ASN A 224 -3.42 21.52 20.74
C ASN A 224 -2.17 20.64 20.67
N LYS A 225 -1.32 20.75 21.70
CA LYS A 225 -0.13 19.93 21.96
C LYS A 225 -0.54 18.57 22.52
N LYS A 226 -0.17 17.46 21.86
CA LYS A 226 0.04 16.15 22.51
C LYS A 226 1.13 15.33 21.80
N VAL A 227 2.28 15.33 22.46
CA VAL A 227 3.44 14.42 22.47
C VAL A 227 3.33 13.15 21.61
N LEU A 228 4.16 13.09 20.55
CA LEU A 228 4.51 11.90 19.77
C LEU A 228 5.48 11.00 20.55
N ASN A 229 5.19 9.70 20.62
CA ASN A 229 6.17 8.66 20.88
C ASN A 229 6.10 7.61 19.77
N THR A 230 7.28 7.26 19.27
CA THR A 230 7.60 6.73 17.94
C THR A 230 7.52 5.20 17.83
N LYS A 231 7.04 4.67 16.69
CA LYS A 231 7.65 3.55 15.91
C LYS A 231 6.84 3.16 14.66
N SER A 232 7.16 3.83 13.54
CA SER A 232 7.26 3.36 12.14
C SER A 232 7.05 4.59 11.24
N ARG A 233 7.94 4.84 10.28
CA ARG A 233 7.88 6.00 9.37
C ARG A 233 7.68 5.51 7.93
N PRO A 234 6.85 6.19 7.12
CA PRO A 234 6.21 5.62 5.93
C PRO A 234 7.07 5.72 4.66
N GLN A 235 6.81 4.84 3.69
CA GLN A 235 7.28 4.97 2.31
C GLN A 235 6.63 6.16 1.60
N ILE A 236 7.34 6.80 0.66
CA ILE A 236 6.75 7.85 -0.19
C ILE A 236 6.88 7.50 -1.68
N ASN A 237 5.72 7.50 -2.33
CA ASN A 237 5.49 7.34 -3.76
C ASN A 237 5.71 8.65 -4.56
N SER A 238 5.94 8.52 -5.87
CA SER A 238 6.27 9.62 -6.80
C SER A 238 5.00 10.32 -7.31
N PRO A 239 5.06 11.57 -7.82
CA PRO A 239 3.85 12.33 -8.18
C PRO A 239 3.31 11.98 -9.57
N GLU A 240 2.91 10.72 -9.75
CA GLU A 240 1.67 10.30 -10.43
C GLU A 240 0.74 9.56 -9.44
N ASP A 241 1.24 9.28 -8.23
CA ASP A 241 0.56 8.56 -7.16
C ASP A 241 -0.15 9.53 -6.23
N TYR A 242 -1.22 10.17 -6.71
CA TYR A 242 -2.32 10.46 -5.80
C TYR A 242 -2.90 9.10 -5.40
N VAL A 243 -2.36 8.50 -4.33
CA VAL A 243 -3.24 7.70 -3.46
C VAL A 243 -4.26 8.72 -2.98
N PRO A 244 -5.57 8.52 -3.20
CA PRO A 244 -6.57 9.32 -2.55
C PRO A 244 -6.48 8.99 -1.07
N GLN A 245 -5.52 9.60 -0.39
CA GLN A 245 -5.58 9.69 1.05
C GLN A 245 -6.64 10.74 1.30
N ASN A 246 -7.79 10.28 1.77
CA ASN A 246 -8.80 11.16 2.28
C ASN A 246 -8.13 12.10 3.30
N PRO A 247 -8.13 13.42 3.10
CA PRO A 247 -7.40 14.37 3.95
C PRO A 247 -7.90 14.39 5.39
N ASN A 248 -9.07 13.78 5.65
CA ASN A 248 -9.60 13.60 7.00
C ASN A 248 -8.92 12.47 7.79
N CYS A 249 -8.15 11.60 7.11
CA CYS A 249 -7.47 10.46 7.71
C CYS A 249 -6.20 10.07 6.91
N PRO A 250 -5.21 10.98 6.81
CA PRO A 250 -3.99 10.76 6.03
C PRO A 250 -3.09 9.65 6.61
N ASP A 251 -3.23 9.37 7.91
CA ASP A 251 -2.37 8.42 8.62
C ASP A 251 -2.90 6.97 8.62
N ILE A 252 -4.04 6.69 7.97
CA ILE A 252 -4.56 5.32 7.88
C ILE A 252 -3.84 4.57 6.76
N ASP A 253 -3.06 3.58 7.16
CA ASP A 253 -2.51 2.55 6.28
C ASP A 253 -3.61 1.51 5.96
N ARG A 254 -4.04 1.47 4.70
CA ARG A 254 -5.18 0.66 4.25
C ARG A 254 -4.70 -0.67 3.73
N LEU A 255 -5.10 -1.74 4.38
CA LEU A 255 -4.61 -3.08 4.07
C LEU A 255 -5.43 -3.75 2.96
N VAL A 256 -4.77 -4.54 2.14
CA VAL A 256 -5.37 -5.44 1.15
C VAL A 256 -5.05 -6.87 1.54
N GLY A 257 -6.06 -7.72 1.61
CA GLY A 257 -5.84 -9.13 1.94
C GLY A 257 -6.89 -10.08 1.39
N THR A 258 -6.72 -11.37 1.69
CA THR A 258 -7.63 -12.40 1.21
C THR A 258 -7.72 -13.56 2.19
N TYR A 259 -8.92 -14.13 2.31
CA TYR A 259 -9.09 -15.46 2.88
C TYR A 259 -8.68 -16.52 1.86
N VAL A 260 -8.00 -17.55 2.32
CA VAL A 260 -7.50 -18.65 1.51
C VAL A 260 -8.01 -19.97 2.08
N LEU A 261 -9.10 -20.47 1.50
CA LEU A 261 -9.68 -21.77 1.81
C LEU A 261 -9.30 -22.77 0.72
N GLY A 262 -8.43 -23.72 1.06
CA GLY A 262 -7.95 -24.75 0.14
C GLY A 262 -6.56 -24.45 -0.44
N ASP A 263 -6.35 -24.77 -1.72
CA ASP A 263 -5.05 -24.71 -2.38
C ASP A 263 -4.58 -23.25 -2.58
N PRO A 264 -3.44 -22.83 -2.00
CA PRO A 264 -2.95 -21.46 -2.07
C PRO A 264 -2.07 -21.19 -3.29
N SER A 265 -1.92 -22.12 -4.24
CA SER A 265 -0.95 -22.02 -5.34
C SER A 265 -1.11 -20.81 -6.26
N ASN A 266 -2.28 -20.19 -6.31
CA ASN A 266 -2.52 -18.97 -7.09
C ASN A 266 -2.36 -17.68 -6.28
N VAL A 267 -2.08 -17.74 -4.98
CA VAL A 267 -1.97 -16.54 -4.15
C VAL A 267 -0.70 -15.78 -4.54
N ASP A 268 -0.86 -14.51 -4.91
CA ASP A 268 0.24 -13.60 -5.23
C ASP A 268 0.54 -12.69 -4.02
N ALA A 269 1.71 -12.89 -3.43
CA ALA A 269 2.15 -12.19 -2.24
C ALA A 269 2.40 -10.69 -2.46
N PHE A 270 2.62 -10.26 -3.71
CA PHE A 270 2.89 -8.86 -4.04
C PHE A 270 1.61 -8.01 -4.10
N LEU A 271 0.44 -8.65 -4.17
CA LEU A 271 -0.84 -7.96 -4.18
C LEU A 271 -1.41 -7.72 -2.77
N LEU A 272 -0.79 -8.29 -1.74
CA LEU A 272 -1.42 -8.46 -0.43
C LEU A 272 -0.50 -8.03 0.72
N ASP A 273 -1.09 -7.33 1.70
CA ASP A 273 -0.48 -7.02 2.98
C ASP A 273 -0.70 -8.16 3.99
N PHE A 274 -1.79 -8.92 3.82
CA PHE A 274 -2.09 -10.07 4.67
C PHE A 274 -2.84 -11.19 3.93
N VAL A 275 -2.66 -12.41 4.41
CA VAL A 275 -3.42 -13.61 4.03
C VAL A 275 -4.00 -14.27 5.27
N ILE A 276 -5.24 -14.73 5.17
CA ILE A 276 -5.94 -15.44 6.24
C ILE A 276 -6.19 -16.88 5.79
N TYR A 277 -5.46 -17.83 6.39
CA TYR A 277 -5.70 -19.26 6.16
C TYR A 277 -7.05 -19.67 6.76
N ALA A 278 -7.93 -20.21 5.92
CA ALA A 278 -9.23 -20.74 6.30
C ALA A 278 -9.21 -22.28 6.18
N PHE A 279 -9.40 -23.06 7.24
CA PHE A 279 -9.55 -22.68 8.65
C PHE A 279 -8.76 -23.62 9.56
N ALA A 280 -8.44 -23.16 10.77
CA ALA A 280 -8.28 -24.02 11.92
C ALA A 280 -9.65 -24.39 12.49
N GLU A 281 -9.79 -25.62 12.96
CA GLU A 281 -11.04 -26.16 13.51
C GLU A 281 -10.89 -26.47 15.00
N ILE A 282 -12.01 -26.45 15.71
CA ILE A 282 -12.11 -26.77 17.14
C ILE A 282 -12.59 -28.23 17.26
N LYS A 283 -11.80 -29.07 17.93
CA LYS A 283 -12.22 -30.44 18.24
C LYS A 283 -13.22 -30.46 19.38
N SER A 284 -13.89 -31.60 19.56
CA SER A 284 -14.82 -31.84 20.67
C SER A 284 -14.16 -31.76 22.05
N ASP A 285 -12.85 -31.93 22.15
CA ASP A 285 -12.07 -31.75 23.40
C ASP A 285 -11.60 -30.31 23.63
N GLY A 286 -11.94 -29.39 22.72
CA GLY A 286 -11.57 -27.97 22.76
C GLY A 286 -10.17 -27.66 22.21
N THR A 287 -9.41 -28.65 21.72
CA THR A 287 -8.11 -28.41 21.07
C THR A 287 -8.26 -27.91 19.64
N LEU A 288 -7.28 -27.13 19.18
CA LEU A 288 -7.25 -26.59 17.83
C LEU A 288 -6.45 -27.50 16.89
N PHE A 289 -6.87 -27.62 15.64
CA PHE A 289 -6.07 -28.27 14.61
C PHE A 289 -6.23 -27.63 13.24
N ILE A 290 -5.21 -27.82 12.40
CA ILE A 290 -5.20 -27.41 11.00
C ILE A 290 -5.52 -28.64 10.15
N PRO A 291 -6.66 -28.71 9.45
CA PRO A 291 -7.03 -29.86 8.63
C PRO A 291 -6.01 -30.13 7.52
N THR A 292 -5.48 -29.07 6.88
CA THR A 292 -4.48 -29.19 5.81
C THR A 292 -3.21 -28.37 6.10
N PRO A 293 -2.29 -28.85 6.96
CA PRO A 293 -1.09 -28.10 7.36
C PRO A 293 -0.17 -27.76 6.20
N ARG A 294 -0.22 -28.54 5.11
CA ARG A 294 0.56 -28.28 3.89
C ARG A 294 0.22 -26.92 3.28
N TYR A 295 -1.07 -26.57 3.20
CA TYR A 295 -1.51 -25.30 2.62
C TYR A 295 -1.11 -24.11 3.49
N LEU A 296 -1.25 -24.22 4.81
CA LEU A 296 -0.74 -23.20 5.71
C LEU A 296 0.78 -22.98 5.56
N ARG A 297 1.57 -24.06 5.44
CA ARG A 297 3.01 -23.94 5.21
C ARG A 297 3.35 -23.29 3.86
N GLN A 298 2.56 -23.53 2.82
CA GLN A 298 2.74 -22.86 1.53
C GLN A 298 2.46 -21.35 1.63
N LEU A 299 1.41 -20.95 2.35
CA LEU A 299 1.16 -19.53 2.63
C LEU A 299 2.29 -18.89 3.44
N LEU A 300 2.82 -19.57 4.45
CA LEU A 300 3.97 -19.09 5.21
C LEU A 300 5.23 -18.93 4.34
N ALA A 301 5.40 -19.76 3.32
CA ALA A 301 6.52 -19.68 2.40
C ALA A 301 6.47 -18.44 1.48
N LEU A 302 5.28 -17.83 1.28
CA LEU A 302 5.13 -16.59 0.52
C LEU A 302 5.90 -15.41 1.12
N ARG A 303 6.30 -15.49 2.40
CA ARG A 303 7.21 -14.52 3.01
C ARG A 303 8.60 -14.47 2.36
N GLN A 304 8.96 -15.47 1.55
CA GLN A 304 10.17 -15.42 0.73
C GLN A 304 10.07 -14.37 -0.38
N ASP A 305 8.86 -14.17 -0.91
CA ASP A 305 8.59 -13.20 -1.98
C ASP A 305 8.23 -11.83 -1.39
N ASN A 306 7.44 -11.80 -0.32
CA ASN A 306 7.07 -10.58 0.42
C ASN A 306 7.34 -10.76 1.94
N PRO A 307 8.51 -10.33 2.46
CA PRO A 307 8.86 -10.47 3.87
C PRO A 307 7.92 -9.76 4.85
N ASP A 308 7.17 -8.76 4.39
CA ASP A 308 6.22 -7.98 5.20
C ASP A 308 4.81 -8.60 5.22
N LEU A 309 4.56 -9.65 4.42
CA LEU A 309 3.27 -10.33 4.34
C LEU A 309 2.88 -10.94 5.69
N ARG A 310 1.73 -10.50 6.20
CA ARG A 310 1.15 -11.03 7.44
C ARG A 310 0.36 -12.31 7.15
N VAL A 311 0.72 -13.39 7.84
CA VAL A 311 0.04 -14.69 7.73
C VAL A 311 -0.75 -14.96 9.00
N ILE A 312 -2.07 -14.94 8.85
CA ILE A 312 -3.07 -15.13 9.89
C ILE A 312 -3.75 -16.49 9.69
N VAL A 313 -4.18 -17.11 10.77
CA VAL A 313 -5.07 -18.29 10.71
C VAL A 313 -6.43 -17.91 11.26
N ALA A 314 -7.48 -18.09 10.45
CA ALA A 314 -8.85 -18.04 10.93
C ALA A 314 -9.22 -19.34 11.63
N ILE A 315 -9.82 -19.23 12.81
CA ILE A 315 -10.41 -20.34 13.55
C ILE A 315 -11.92 -20.22 13.38
N GLY A 316 -12.59 -21.26 12.88
CA GLY A 316 -14.05 -21.24 12.73
C GLY A 316 -14.54 -21.45 11.30
N GLY A 317 -15.43 -20.56 10.87
CA GLY A 317 -16.18 -20.62 9.63
C GLY A 317 -17.58 -21.22 9.79
N TRP A 318 -18.45 -20.97 8.81
CA TRP A 318 -19.82 -21.47 8.79
C TRP A 318 -19.97 -22.96 9.15
N GLY A 319 -20.71 -23.22 10.24
CA GLY A 319 -21.00 -24.58 10.72
C GLY A 319 -19.96 -25.16 11.68
N GLN A 320 -18.86 -24.46 11.95
CA GLN A 320 -17.86 -24.90 12.93
C GLN A 320 -18.36 -24.69 14.36
N ASP A 321 -18.60 -25.79 15.07
CA ASP A 321 -19.02 -25.77 16.47
C ASP A 321 -17.81 -25.64 17.43
N GLY A 322 -18.09 -25.43 18.72
CA GLY A 322 -17.11 -25.43 19.81
C GLY A 322 -16.91 -24.07 20.48
N PHE A 323 -17.22 -22.97 19.80
CA PHE A 323 -17.02 -21.62 20.35
C PHE A 323 -17.87 -21.33 21.59
N SER A 324 -19.16 -21.69 21.59
CA SER A 324 -20.03 -21.44 22.74
C SER A 324 -19.53 -22.17 24.01
N ASP A 325 -18.92 -23.35 23.87
CA ASP A 325 -18.30 -24.06 25.00
C ASP A 325 -16.93 -23.46 25.38
N ALA A 326 -16.11 -23.09 24.39
CA ALA A 326 -14.86 -22.38 24.62
C ALA A 326 -15.05 -21.04 25.36
N ALA A 327 -16.14 -20.34 25.09
CA ALA A 327 -16.46 -19.04 25.70
C ALA A 327 -17.08 -19.15 27.10
N GLN A 328 -17.67 -20.30 27.45
CA GLN A 328 -18.61 -20.44 28.58
C GLN A 328 -18.05 -20.10 29.97
N THR A 329 -16.80 -20.45 30.27
CA THR A 329 -16.24 -20.35 31.62
C THR A 329 -14.83 -19.73 31.60
N PRO A 330 -14.35 -19.13 32.70
CA PRO A 330 -12.98 -18.64 32.77
C PRO A 330 -11.94 -19.69 32.38
N SER A 331 -12.12 -20.94 32.82
CA SER A 331 -11.21 -22.05 32.52
C SER A 331 -11.24 -22.44 31.04
N SER A 332 -12.43 -22.54 30.42
CA SER A 332 -12.53 -22.87 28.99
C SER A 332 -11.94 -21.77 28.11
N ARG A 333 -12.19 -20.49 28.47
CA ARG A 333 -11.60 -19.34 27.76
C ARG A 333 -10.08 -19.34 27.83
N TYR A 334 -9.51 -19.57 29.02
CA TYR A 334 -8.06 -19.60 29.19
C TYR A 334 -7.42 -20.81 28.47
N ASN A 335 -8.09 -21.96 28.47
CA ASN A 335 -7.65 -23.12 27.68
C ASN A 335 -7.64 -22.80 26.19
N PHE A 336 -8.72 -22.21 25.66
CA PHE A 336 -8.79 -21.80 24.25
C PHE A 336 -7.70 -20.80 23.90
N ALA A 337 -7.53 -19.74 24.70
CA ALA A 337 -6.47 -18.74 24.51
C ALA A 337 -5.05 -19.36 24.52
N ARG A 338 -4.81 -20.39 25.35
CA ARG A 338 -3.56 -21.14 25.36
C ARG A 338 -3.35 -21.93 24.07
N GLU A 339 -4.38 -22.60 23.56
CA GLU A 339 -4.33 -23.31 22.27
C GLU A 339 -4.08 -22.34 21.11
N VAL A 340 -4.72 -21.17 21.11
CA VAL A 340 -4.45 -20.10 20.13
C VAL A 340 -2.97 -19.71 20.15
N ASN A 341 -2.40 -19.45 21.33
CA ASN A 341 -0.99 -19.08 21.45
C ASN A 341 -0.05 -20.23 21.05
N ALA A 342 -0.43 -21.48 21.36
CA ALA A 342 0.32 -22.65 20.91
C ALA A 342 0.35 -22.75 19.39
N LEU A 343 -0.79 -22.52 18.72
CA LEU A 343 -0.88 -22.50 17.26
C LEU A 343 -0.02 -21.39 16.64
N ILE A 344 -0.11 -20.16 17.18
CA ILE A 344 0.73 -19.02 16.75
C ILE A 344 2.21 -19.38 16.83
N LYS A 345 2.66 -19.96 17.96
CA LYS A 345 4.05 -20.35 18.16
C LYS A 345 4.49 -21.50 17.26
N GLN A 346 3.63 -22.50 17.09
CA GLN A 346 3.92 -23.68 16.27
C GLN A 346 4.21 -23.33 14.81
N TYR A 347 3.46 -22.37 14.25
CA TYR A 347 3.56 -22.00 12.84
C TYR A 347 4.24 -20.64 12.60
N ASN A 348 4.67 -19.95 13.66
CA ASN A 348 5.21 -18.58 13.59
C ASN A 348 4.27 -17.60 12.85
N LEU A 349 3.00 -17.59 13.29
CA LEU A 349 1.94 -16.75 12.73
C LEU A 349 2.06 -15.31 13.21
N ASP A 350 1.56 -14.37 12.42
CA ASP A 350 1.45 -12.96 12.82
C ASP A 350 0.25 -12.71 13.73
N GLY A 351 -0.70 -13.64 13.73
CA GLY A 351 -1.83 -13.64 14.64
C GLY A 351 -2.92 -14.61 14.19
N ILE A 352 -4.13 -14.33 14.66
CA ILE A 352 -5.32 -15.15 14.41
C ILE A 352 -6.55 -14.30 14.09
N ASP A 353 -7.49 -14.93 13.42
CA ASP A 353 -8.82 -14.41 13.16
C ASP A 353 -9.85 -15.34 13.80
N ILE A 354 -10.89 -14.77 14.41
CA ILE A 354 -11.99 -15.54 15.01
C ILE A 354 -13.23 -15.39 14.15
N ASP A 355 -13.64 -16.49 13.54
CA ASP A 355 -14.80 -16.56 12.66
C ASP A 355 -15.88 -17.45 13.28
N TRP A 356 -16.51 -16.94 14.35
CA TRP A 356 -17.63 -17.61 15.00
C TRP A 356 -18.93 -17.18 14.34
N GLU A 357 -19.59 -18.12 13.66
CA GLU A 357 -20.84 -17.86 12.91
C GLU A 357 -22.09 -18.56 13.50
N TYR A 358 -22.82 -17.97 14.45
CA TYR A 358 -22.55 -16.71 15.18
C TYR A 358 -22.84 -16.85 16.68
N PRO A 359 -22.23 -16.03 17.56
CA PRO A 359 -22.58 -16.02 18.98
C PRO A 359 -24.09 -15.82 19.18
N ALA A 360 -24.70 -16.59 20.10
CA ALA A 360 -26.12 -16.54 20.42
C ALA A 360 -27.07 -16.87 19.24
N ASN A 361 -26.56 -17.45 18.14
CA ASN A 361 -27.34 -17.79 16.95
C ASN A 361 -26.97 -19.19 16.42
N SER A 362 -27.97 -20.06 16.26
CA SER A 362 -27.80 -21.45 15.78
C SER A 362 -28.18 -21.64 14.30
N ALA A 363 -28.20 -20.59 13.48
CA ALA A 363 -28.55 -20.68 12.06
C ALA A 363 -27.66 -21.68 11.28
N ALA A 364 -26.38 -21.79 11.64
CA ALA A 364 -25.45 -22.74 11.04
C ALA A 364 -25.56 -24.17 11.61
N GLY A 365 -26.51 -24.44 12.50
CA GLY A 365 -26.65 -25.73 13.19
C GLY A 365 -25.68 -25.95 14.35
N ILE A 366 -24.93 -24.91 14.75
CA ILE A 366 -23.97 -24.95 15.87
C ILE A 366 -24.65 -24.68 17.21
N LYS A 367 -23.98 -25.07 18.29
CA LYS A 367 -24.42 -24.76 19.65
C LYS A 367 -24.35 -23.25 19.90
N SER A 368 -25.42 -22.71 20.47
CA SER A 368 -25.46 -21.31 20.92
C SER A 368 -26.16 -21.17 22.27
N ARG A 369 -25.85 -20.08 22.97
CA ARG A 369 -26.42 -19.69 24.25
C ARG A 369 -26.67 -18.18 24.28
N PRO A 370 -27.68 -17.66 25.00
CA PRO A 370 -27.87 -16.22 25.15
C PRO A 370 -26.65 -15.50 25.73
N GLU A 371 -25.91 -16.15 26.64
CA GLU A 371 -24.72 -15.58 27.27
C GLU A 371 -23.52 -15.50 26.31
N ASP A 372 -23.59 -16.10 25.12
CA ASP A 372 -22.50 -16.05 24.13
C ASP A 372 -22.13 -14.61 23.76
N LYS A 373 -23.09 -13.68 23.77
CA LYS A 373 -22.84 -12.27 23.48
C LYS A 373 -21.78 -11.66 24.40
N GLU A 374 -21.96 -11.80 25.71
CA GLU A 374 -21.02 -11.29 26.72
C GLU A 374 -19.78 -12.19 26.82
N ASN A 375 -19.98 -13.52 26.72
CA ASN A 375 -18.89 -14.48 26.79
C ASN A 375 -17.90 -14.34 25.62
N PHE A 376 -18.34 -13.87 24.46
CA PHE A 376 -17.47 -13.61 23.33
C PHE A 376 -16.48 -12.48 23.62
N THR A 377 -16.92 -11.38 24.23
CA THR A 377 -16.04 -10.31 24.73
C THR A 377 -15.01 -10.85 25.71
N LEU A 378 -15.45 -11.69 26.66
CA LEU A 378 -14.55 -12.32 27.64
C LEU A 378 -13.56 -13.29 26.97
N LEU A 379 -13.97 -14.00 25.92
CA LEU A 379 -13.10 -14.90 25.17
C LEU A 379 -12.02 -14.11 24.43
N LEU A 380 -12.40 -13.03 23.73
CA LEU A 380 -11.44 -12.14 23.05
C LEU A 380 -10.48 -11.48 24.04
N THR A 381 -10.95 -11.11 25.23
CA THR A 381 -10.11 -10.60 26.32
C THR A 381 -9.06 -11.64 26.72
N ALA A 382 -9.49 -12.88 26.99
CA ALA A 382 -8.57 -13.96 27.36
C ALA A 382 -7.54 -14.25 26.26
N ILE A 383 -7.96 -14.24 24.98
CA ILE A 383 -7.04 -14.39 23.85
C ILE A 383 -6.02 -13.25 23.85
N ARG A 384 -6.48 -12.00 23.90
CA ARG A 384 -5.61 -10.81 23.87
C ARG A 384 -4.59 -10.81 25.02
N ASP A 385 -5.03 -11.15 26.24
CA ASP A 385 -4.15 -11.24 27.41
C ASP A 385 -3.01 -12.24 27.22
N VAL A 386 -3.27 -13.35 26.51
CA VAL A 386 -2.27 -14.42 26.29
C VAL A 386 -1.35 -14.12 25.11
N ILE A 387 -1.87 -13.58 24.00
CA ILE A 387 -1.08 -13.36 22.77
C ILE A 387 -0.38 -11.99 22.74
N GLY A 388 -0.80 -11.05 23.60
CA GLY A 388 -0.30 -9.68 23.64
C GLY A 388 -0.81 -8.80 22.50
N TYR A 389 -0.49 -7.51 22.53
CA TYR A 389 -0.93 -6.53 21.52
C TYR A 389 -0.06 -6.50 20.25
N ASP A 390 1.11 -7.12 20.30
CA ASP A 390 2.02 -7.23 19.13
C ASP A 390 1.52 -8.25 18.09
N LYS A 391 0.58 -9.13 18.48
CA LYS A 391 -0.04 -10.11 17.59
C LYS A 391 -1.36 -9.59 17.03
N TRP A 392 -1.63 -9.95 15.78
CA TRP A 392 -2.90 -9.67 15.15
C TRP A 392 -4.02 -10.51 15.79
N LEU A 393 -5.14 -9.85 16.10
CA LEU A 393 -6.41 -10.47 16.45
C LEU A 393 -7.51 -9.78 15.63
N SER A 394 -8.21 -10.52 14.79
CA SER A 394 -9.42 -10.03 14.12
C SER A 394 -10.62 -10.89 14.41
N VAL A 395 -11.80 -10.35 14.09
CA VAL A 395 -13.08 -11.04 14.18
C VAL A 395 -13.79 -10.88 12.85
N ALA A 396 -14.25 -11.99 12.26
CA ALA A 396 -15.16 -11.98 11.13
C ALA A 396 -16.61 -11.90 11.62
N GLY A 397 -17.41 -11.08 10.93
CA GLY A 397 -18.81 -10.88 11.30
C GLY A 397 -19.54 -9.95 10.35
N THR A 398 -20.83 -9.72 10.64
CA THR A 398 -21.69 -8.85 9.83
C THR A 398 -21.92 -7.50 10.51
N GLY A 399 -22.52 -6.55 9.79
CA GLY A 399 -22.95 -5.25 10.33
C GLY A 399 -24.47 -5.07 10.36
N ASP A 400 -25.24 -6.16 10.27
CA ASP A 400 -26.69 -6.07 10.41
C ASP A 400 -27.09 -5.86 11.87
N LYS A 401 -28.29 -5.32 12.08
CA LYS A 401 -28.78 -4.99 13.42
C LYS A 401 -29.00 -6.22 14.29
N ALA A 402 -29.26 -7.40 13.74
CA ALA A 402 -29.45 -8.60 14.55
C ALA A 402 -28.12 -9.04 15.14
N TYR A 403 -27.06 -9.12 14.32
CA TYR A 403 -25.71 -9.44 14.80
C TYR A 403 -25.23 -8.47 15.89
N ILE A 404 -25.34 -7.16 15.65
CA ILE A 404 -24.90 -6.14 16.61
C ILE A 404 -25.70 -6.19 17.91
N ASN A 405 -27.03 -6.39 17.84
CA ASN A 405 -27.85 -6.35 19.05
C ASN A 405 -27.84 -7.67 19.83
N GLN A 406 -27.70 -8.81 19.15
CA GLN A 406 -27.94 -10.13 19.73
C GLN A 406 -26.66 -10.95 19.89
N SER A 407 -25.65 -10.74 19.05
CA SER A 407 -24.47 -11.60 18.99
C SER A 407 -23.22 -10.98 19.59
N VAL A 408 -22.97 -9.67 19.43
CA VAL A 408 -21.66 -9.09 19.81
C VAL A 408 -21.77 -7.72 20.47
N GLU A 409 -20.96 -7.48 21.50
CA GLU A 409 -20.77 -6.16 22.12
C GLU A 409 -19.70 -5.35 21.36
N ILE A 410 -20.08 -4.74 20.24
CA ILE A 410 -19.16 -4.09 19.28
C ILE A 410 -18.19 -3.10 19.95
N ASP A 411 -18.68 -2.22 20.81
CA ASP A 411 -17.91 -1.24 21.57
C ASP A 411 -16.92 -1.88 22.56
N ASN A 412 -17.31 -2.99 23.19
CA ASN A 412 -16.46 -3.72 24.13
C ASN A 412 -15.34 -4.52 23.42
N ILE A 413 -15.60 -5.07 22.22
CA ILE A 413 -14.60 -5.82 21.48
C ILE A 413 -13.65 -4.93 20.67
N ALA A 414 -14.10 -3.73 20.27
CA ALA A 414 -13.33 -2.78 19.49
C ALA A 414 -11.92 -2.48 20.05
N PRO A 415 -11.70 -2.26 21.37
CA PRO A 415 -10.36 -2.04 21.92
C PRO A 415 -9.49 -3.31 21.96
N LEU A 416 -10.09 -4.50 21.89
CA LEU A 416 -9.39 -5.79 22.01
C LEU A 416 -8.81 -6.27 20.67
N ILE A 417 -9.49 -5.97 19.56
CA ILE A 417 -9.13 -6.47 18.23
C ILE A 417 -8.30 -5.45 17.42
N ASN A 418 -7.51 -5.93 16.48
CA ASN A 418 -6.87 -5.11 15.45
C ASN A 418 -7.90 -4.70 14.39
N TYR A 419 -8.67 -5.66 13.89
CA TYR A 419 -9.63 -5.46 12.82
C TYR A 419 -10.93 -6.25 13.00
N PHE A 420 -12.03 -5.70 12.49
CA PHE A 420 -13.29 -6.38 12.27
C PHE A 420 -13.42 -6.64 10.77
N ASN A 421 -13.40 -7.92 10.38
CA ASN A 421 -13.48 -8.36 9.00
C ASN A 421 -14.97 -8.44 8.63
N LEU A 422 -15.52 -7.33 8.12
CA LEU A 422 -16.93 -7.22 7.78
C LEU A 422 -17.24 -8.07 6.54
N MET A 423 -17.98 -9.16 6.74
CA MET A 423 -18.50 -10.02 5.67
C MET A 423 -19.71 -9.36 5.00
N SER A 424 -19.47 -8.24 4.31
CA SER A 424 -20.48 -7.43 3.62
C SER A 424 -20.92 -8.04 2.27
N TYR A 425 -21.24 -9.31 2.30
CA TYR A 425 -21.74 -10.12 1.18
C TYR A 425 -22.73 -11.16 1.70
N ASP A 426 -23.19 -12.08 0.84
CA ASP A 426 -24.16 -13.12 1.20
C ASP A 426 -25.51 -12.59 1.72
N PHE A 427 -25.93 -11.38 1.34
CA PHE A 427 -27.21 -10.82 1.79
C PHE A 427 -28.43 -11.67 1.38
N THR A 428 -28.32 -12.39 0.27
CA THR A 428 -29.35 -13.32 -0.23
C THR A 428 -29.15 -14.76 0.23
N ALA A 429 -28.16 -15.04 1.10
CA ALA A 429 -27.98 -16.36 1.70
C ALA A 429 -29.15 -16.65 2.65
N GLY A 430 -29.93 -17.68 2.32
CA GLY A 430 -31.17 -18.02 3.02
C GLY A 430 -32.44 -17.57 2.29
N GLU A 431 -32.33 -16.66 1.32
CA GLU A 431 -33.49 -16.18 0.55
C GLU A 431 -33.86 -17.14 -0.60
N THR A 432 -35.16 -17.26 -0.83
CA THR A 432 -35.75 -18.00 -1.96
C THR A 432 -36.79 -17.15 -2.69
N GLY A 433 -37.25 -17.60 -3.86
CA GLY A 433 -38.29 -16.89 -4.62
C GLY A 433 -37.85 -15.49 -5.08
N PRO A 434 -38.72 -14.46 -4.99
CA PRO A 434 -38.39 -13.10 -5.45
C PRO A 434 -37.18 -12.46 -4.74
N ASN A 435 -36.98 -12.72 -3.45
CA ASN A 435 -35.86 -12.18 -2.69
C ASN A 435 -34.53 -12.83 -3.06
N ALA A 436 -34.54 -14.06 -3.59
CA ALA A 436 -33.32 -14.69 -4.12
C ALA A 436 -32.73 -13.94 -5.32
N LYS A 437 -33.57 -13.21 -6.07
CA LYS A 437 -33.19 -12.44 -7.27
C LYS A 437 -32.81 -11.00 -6.92
N LYS A 438 -32.01 -10.85 -5.86
CA LYS A 438 -31.51 -9.56 -5.34
C LYS A 438 -29.98 -9.57 -5.26
N HIS A 439 -29.40 -8.40 -5.06
CA HIS A 439 -27.97 -8.26 -4.87
C HIS A 439 -27.50 -8.95 -3.59
N GLN A 440 -26.37 -9.67 -3.67
CA GLN A 440 -25.76 -10.30 -2.50
C GLN A 440 -24.75 -9.40 -1.78
N SER A 441 -24.26 -8.33 -2.44
CA SER A 441 -23.12 -7.54 -1.98
C SER A 441 -23.17 -6.08 -2.48
N ASN A 442 -24.38 -5.54 -2.67
CA ASN A 442 -24.58 -4.16 -3.12
C ASN A 442 -23.97 -3.14 -2.15
N LEU A 443 -23.31 -2.11 -2.69
CA LEU A 443 -22.71 -1.05 -1.88
C LEU A 443 -23.78 -0.17 -1.24
N TYR A 444 -24.78 0.22 -2.04
CA TYR A 444 -25.93 1.02 -1.62
C TYR A 444 -27.24 0.29 -1.91
N ASP A 445 -28.35 0.83 -1.40
CA ASP A 445 -29.67 0.26 -1.61
C ASP A 445 -30.19 0.58 -3.03
N SER A 446 -30.89 -0.38 -3.64
CA SER A 446 -31.67 -0.17 -4.87
C SER A 446 -32.94 -1.02 -4.86
N ASN A 447 -33.75 -0.91 -5.91
CA ASN A 447 -34.91 -1.80 -6.12
C ASN A 447 -34.51 -3.28 -6.27
N LEU A 448 -33.25 -3.58 -6.58
CA LEU A 448 -32.70 -4.92 -6.68
C LEU A 448 -31.94 -5.35 -5.42
N SER A 449 -31.97 -4.57 -4.34
CA SER A 449 -31.39 -4.94 -3.04
C SER A 449 -32.46 -5.46 -2.07
N ILE A 450 -32.04 -6.19 -1.04
CA ILE A 450 -32.91 -6.46 0.12
C ILE A 450 -32.94 -5.20 0.98
N PRO A 451 -34.12 -4.69 1.39
CA PRO A 451 -34.21 -3.49 2.21
C PRO A 451 -33.39 -3.61 3.50
N GLY A 452 -32.51 -2.64 3.75
CA GLY A 452 -31.64 -2.60 4.93
C GLY A 452 -30.36 -3.45 4.82
N TYR A 453 -30.13 -4.13 3.70
CA TYR A 453 -28.89 -4.87 3.43
C TYR A 453 -28.11 -4.20 2.31
N SER A 454 -27.09 -3.46 2.72
CA SER A 454 -26.06 -2.89 1.86
C SER A 454 -24.76 -2.77 2.63
N VAL A 455 -23.63 -2.73 1.92
CA VAL A 455 -22.31 -2.54 2.54
C VAL A 455 -22.28 -1.24 3.35
N ASP A 456 -22.82 -0.13 2.81
CA ASP A 456 -22.88 1.15 3.52
C ASP A 456 -23.70 1.06 4.81
N ALA A 457 -24.86 0.41 4.79
CA ALA A 457 -25.68 0.23 5.98
C ALA A 457 -24.92 -0.57 7.06
N MET A 458 -24.23 -1.65 6.68
CA MET A 458 -23.46 -2.48 7.61
C MET A 458 -22.29 -1.72 8.24
N VAL A 459 -21.53 -0.97 7.43
CA VAL A 459 -20.41 -0.14 7.93
C VAL A 459 -20.93 0.92 8.90
N ARG A 460 -22.01 1.64 8.55
CA ARG A 460 -22.59 2.67 9.41
C ARG A 460 -23.11 2.09 10.73
N ASN A 461 -23.76 0.94 10.69
CA ASN A 461 -24.26 0.28 11.90
C ASN A 461 -23.12 -0.08 12.85
N LEU A 462 -22.00 -0.62 12.34
CA LEU A 462 -20.82 -0.93 13.15
C LEU A 462 -20.20 0.32 13.78
N ILE A 463 -20.08 1.41 13.01
CA ILE A 463 -19.54 2.68 13.52
C ILE A 463 -20.45 3.26 14.61
N VAL A 464 -21.78 3.26 14.39
CA VAL A 464 -22.77 3.70 15.39
C VAL A 464 -22.71 2.82 16.65
N ALA A 465 -22.42 1.53 16.50
CA ALA A 465 -22.25 0.59 17.61
C ALA A 465 -20.88 0.68 18.30
N GLY A 466 -19.99 1.59 17.86
CA GLY A 466 -18.72 1.89 18.54
C GLY A 466 -17.46 1.33 17.88
N MET A 467 -17.55 0.69 16.71
CA MET A 467 -16.37 0.25 15.97
C MET A 467 -15.67 1.43 15.30
N PRO A 468 -14.38 1.73 15.59
CA PRO A 468 -13.64 2.74 14.85
C PRO A 468 -13.55 2.37 13.37
N SER A 469 -13.79 3.34 12.47
CA SER A 469 -13.82 3.09 11.02
C SER A 469 -12.55 2.41 10.53
N GLN A 470 -11.38 2.86 11.02
CA GLN A 470 -10.07 2.33 10.66
C GLN A 470 -9.81 0.88 11.11
N LYS A 471 -10.70 0.30 11.92
CA LYS A 471 -10.65 -1.13 12.29
C LYS A 471 -11.55 -1.99 11.40
N ILE A 472 -12.38 -1.42 10.55
CA ILE A 472 -13.25 -2.19 9.66
C ILE A 472 -12.48 -2.54 8.38
N LEU A 473 -12.37 -3.83 8.06
CA LEU A 473 -11.94 -4.30 6.74
C LEU A 473 -13.18 -4.67 5.94
N LEU A 474 -13.34 -4.11 4.74
CA LEU A 474 -14.52 -4.31 3.90
C LEU A 474 -14.39 -5.60 3.08
N GLY A 475 -15.36 -6.51 3.21
CA GLY A 475 -15.35 -7.80 2.51
C GLY A 475 -15.94 -7.76 1.09
N VAL A 476 -15.26 -8.43 0.16
CA VAL A 476 -15.66 -8.58 -1.24
C VAL A 476 -15.78 -10.07 -1.62
N PRO A 477 -16.92 -10.52 -2.17
CA PRO A 477 -17.08 -11.90 -2.63
C PRO A 477 -16.44 -12.10 -4.00
N PHE A 478 -15.52 -13.06 -4.12
CA PHE A 478 -14.97 -13.52 -5.41
C PHE A 478 -15.82 -14.62 -6.04
N TYR A 479 -17.13 -14.60 -5.78
CA TYR A 479 -18.11 -15.52 -6.32
C TYR A 479 -19.43 -14.80 -6.56
N GLY A 480 -20.22 -15.32 -7.48
CA GLY A 480 -21.60 -14.94 -7.68
C GLY A 480 -22.57 -15.81 -6.88
N ARG A 481 -23.70 -15.22 -6.52
CA ARG A 481 -24.81 -15.87 -5.81
C ARG A 481 -26.15 -15.57 -6.49
N LEU A 482 -27.04 -16.55 -6.46
CA LEU A 482 -28.47 -16.39 -6.68
C LEU A 482 -29.22 -17.10 -5.55
N GLY A 483 -29.68 -16.33 -4.56
CA GLY A 483 -30.36 -16.83 -3.37
C GLY A 483 -29.55 -17.83 -2.54
N ALA A 484 -30.29 -18.68 -1.83
CA ALA A 484 -29.72 -19.70 -0.97
C ALA A 484 -29.00 -20.85 -1.70
N THR A 485 -29.33 -21.11 -2.98
CA THR A 485 -29.03 -22.41 -3.61
C THR A 485 -27.91 -22.39 -4.63
N ILE A 486 -27.60 -21.25 -5.25
CA ILE A 486 -26.64 -21.19 -6.35
C ILE A 486 -25.50 -20.24 -5.99
N THR A 487 -24.28 -20.78 -5.98
CA THR A 487 -23.04 -20.02 -5.96
C THR A 487 -22.10 -20.47 -7.08
N LYS A 488 -21.29 -19.55 -7.61
CA LYS A 488 -20.29 -19.82 -8.66
C LYS A 488 -19.06 -18.93 -8.44
N SER A 489 -17.86 -19.53 -8.42
CA SER A 489 -16.60 -18.77 -8.39
C SER A 489 -16.52 -17.76 -9.54
N TYR A 490 -15.77 -16.68 -9.38
CA TYR A 490 -15.54 -15.71 -10.45
C TYR A 490 -14.94 -16.36 -11.71
N ASP A 491 -14.05 -17.34 -11.55
CA ASP A 491 -13.54 -18.17 -12.66
C ASP A 491 -14.66 -18.87 -13.44
N GLN A 492 -15.64 -19.46 -12.74
CA GLN A 492 -16.81 -20.07 -13.38
C GLN A 492 -17.69 -19.01 -14.05
N LEU A 493 -17.89 -17.85 -13.41
CA LEU A 493 -18.66 -16.76 -14.00
C LEU A 493 -18.06 -16.30 -15.32
N ARG A 494 -16.74 -16.04 -15.36
CA ARG A 494 -16.03 -15.66 -16.59
C ARG A 494 -16.10 -16.74 -17.67
N ARG A 495 -16.01 -18.01 -17.28
CA ARG A 495 -16.02 -19.14 -18.23
C ARG A 495 -17.39 -19.35 -18.85
N ASP A 496 -18.44 -19.35 -18.04
CA ASP A 496 -19.73 -19.94 -18.40
C ASP A 496 -20.92 -18.97 -18.30
N PHE A 497 -20.80 -17.81 -17.66
CA PHE A 497 -21.94 -16.94 -17.36
C PHE A 497 -21.83 -15.53 -17.96
N ILE A 498 -20.77 -14.77 -17.69
CA ILE A 498 -20.70 -13.35 -18.10
C ILE A 498 -20.80 -13.25 -19.63
N ASN A 499 -21.89 -12.64 -20.12
CA ASN A 499 -22.24 -12.50 -21.53
C ASN A 499 -22.24 -13.83 -22.32
N LYS A 500 -22.63 -14.93 -21.67
CA LYS A 500 -22.63 -16.29 -22.22
C LYS A 500 -23.89 -17.04 -21.81
N ASN A 501 -24.24 -18.10 -22.56
CA ASN A 501 -25.31 -19.03 -22.19
C ASN A 501 -26.65 -18.38 -21.81
N GLY A 502 -26.99 -17.27 -22.47
CA GLY A 502 -28.23 -16.51 -22.24
C GLY A 502 -28.19 -15.53 -21.06
N TYR A 503 -27.07 -15.43 -20.34
CA TYR A 503 -26.83 -14.41 -19.33
C TYR A 503 -26.24 -13.16 -19.96
N THR A 504 -26.75 -12.00 -19.57
CA THR A 504 -26.29 -10.69 -20.06
C THR A 504 -25.83 -9.84 -18.89
N TYR A 505 -24.66 -9.21 -19.02
CA TYR A 505 -24.14 -8.28 -18.04
C TYR A 505 -25.06 -7.05 -17.90
N LYS A 506 -25.31 -6.65 -16.65
CA LYS A 506 -25.96 -5.41 -16.28
C LYS A 506 -25.23 -4.80 -15.09
N PHE A 507 -25.38 -3.49 -14.93
CA PHE A 507 -24.87 -2.77 -13.78
C PHE A 507 -25.99 -1.92 -13.17
N ASP A 508 -26.27 -2.15 -11.90
CA ASP A 508 -27.22 -1.37 -11.13
C ASP A 508 -26.51 -0.11 -10.61
N LYS A 509 -26.86 1.04 -11.19
CA LYS A 509 -26.23 2.32 -10.85
C LYS A 509 -26.61 2.83 -9.47
N ASP A 510 -27.79 2.46 -8.96
CA ASP A 510 -28.22 2.89 -7.63
C ASP A 510 -27.49 2.06 -6.56
N ALA A 511 -27.43 0.74 -6.76
CA ALA A 511 -26.73 -0.17 -5.86
C ALA A 511 -25.20 -0.12 -5.98
N GLN A 512 -24.68 0.41 -7.09
CA GLN A 512 -23.27 0.35 -7.50
C GLN A 512 -22.74 -1.10 -7.55
N ALA A 513 -23.51 -1.99 -8.19
CA ALA A 513 -23.22 -3.42 -8.21
C ALA A 513 -23.55 -4.08 -9.57
N PRO A 514 -22.69 -4.98 -10.09
CA PRO A 514 -22.98 -5.73 -11.30
C PRO A 514 -23.93 -6.89 -10.99
N TYR A 515 -24.69 -7.27 -12.01
CA TYR A 515 -25.46 -8.51 -12.00
C TYR A 515 -25.56 -9.09 -13.41
N LEU A 516 -25.91 -10.36 -13.49
CA LEU A 516 -26.27 -11.00 -14.75
C LEU A 516 -27.78 -11.12 -14.83
N GLU A 517 -28.34 -10.68 -15.93
CA GLU A 517 -29.75 -10.82 -16.28
C GLU A 517 -29.94 -12.04 -17.16
N ARG A 518 -31.01 -12.80 -16.91
CA ARG A 518 -31.50 -13.86 -17.80
C ARG A 518 -33.02 -13.83 -17.78
N GLU A 519 -33.63 -13.88 -18.97
CA GLU A 519 -35.10 -13.85 -19.12
C GLU A 519 -35.75 -12.61 -18.47
N GLY A 520 -35.04 -11.48 -18.45
CA GLY A 520 -35.53 -10.20 -17.91
C GLY A 520 -35.44 -10.06 -16.39
N GLU A 521 -34.81 -11.01 -15.70
CA GLU A 521 -34.66 -10.98 -14.24
C GLU A 521 -33.20 -11.16 -13.82
N LEU A 522 -32.86 -10.69 -12.61
CA LEU A 522 -31.56 -10.94 -11.99
C LEU A 522 -31.37 -12.45 -11.77
N ALA A 523 -30.29 -12.99 -12.34
CA ALA A 523 -29.97 -14.41 -12.33
C ALA A 523 -28.56 -14.71 -11.76
N MET A 524 -27.76 -13.69 -11.48
CA MET A 524 -26.53 -13.81 -10.70
C MET A 524 -26.11 -12.44 -10.16
N SER A 525 -25.85 -12.29 -8.87
CA SER A 525 -25.22 -11.10 -8.28
C SER A 525 -23.79 -11.43 -7.88
N TYR A 526 -22.82 -10.56 -8.18
CA TYR A 526 -21.40 -10.79 -7.96
C TYR A 526 -20.65 -9.46 -7.86
N ASP A 527 -19.33 -9.51 -7.73
CA ASP A 527 -18.45 -8.34 -7.80
C ASP A 527 -17.47 -8.46 -8.99
N ASP A 528 -17.16 -7.32 -9.61
CA ASP A 528 -16.23 -7.19 -10.73
C ASP A 528 -15.25 -6.04 -10.52
N LEU A 529 -14.45 -5.71 -11.53
CA LEU A 529 -13.47 -4.61 -11.45
C LEU A 529 -14.12 -3.28 -11.09
N LEU A 530 -15.31 -3.00 -11.63
CA LEU A 530 -16.00 -1.74 -11.42
C LEU A 530 -16.54 -1.64 -10.00
N SER A 531 -17.26 -2.64 -9.49
CA SER A 531 -17.73 -2.61 -8.11
C SER A 531 -16.58 -2.65 -7.10
N ILE A 532 -15.50 -3.37 -7.39
CA ILE A 532 -14.29 -3.37 -6.55
C ILE A 532 -13.65 -1.99 -6.52
N TYR A 533 -13.53 -1.30 -7.65
CA TYR A 533 -13.04 0.08 -7.68
C TYR A 533 -13.90 0.98 -6.81
N ILE A 534 -15.23 0.92 -6.96
CA ILE A 534 -16.17 1.76 -6.20
C ILE A 534 -16.11 1.43 -4.69
N LYS A 535 -16.05 0.15 -4.32
CA LYS A 535 -15.86 -0.29 -2.93
C LYS A 535 -14.53 0.16 -2.35
N SER A 536 -13.46 0.17 -3.16
CA SER A 536 -12.15 0.66 -2.73
C SER A 536 -12.17 2.18 -2.49
N GLN A 537 -12.87 2.95 -3.34
CA GLN A 537 -13.12 4.37 -3.07
C GLN A 537 -13.95 4.55 -1.80
N TYR A 538 -14.95 3.70 -1.55
CA TYR A 538 -15.70 3.74 -0.29
C TYR A 538 -14.81 3.49 0.94
N VAL A 539 -13.89 2.52 0.90
CA VAL A 539 -12.88 2.28 1.96
C VAL A 539 -12.05 3.53 2.21
N ILE A 540 -11.64 4.20 1.14
CA ILE A 540 -10.86 5.42 1.18
C ILE A 540 -11.64 6.58 1.82
N ASP A 541 -12.81 6.88 1.25
CA ASP A 541 -13.65 8.04 1.59
C ASP A 541 -14.24 7.93 3.01
N ASN A 542 -14.44 6.71 3.51
CA ASN A 542 -14.96 6.48 4.86
C ASN A 542 -13.88 6.13 5.89
N CYS A 543 -12.59 6.31 5.55
CA CYS A 543 -11.49 6.09 6.48
C CYS A 543 -11.52 4.67 7.09
N LEU A 544 -11.83 3.67 6.27
CA LEU A 544 -11.83 2.27 6.68
C LEU A 544 -10.39 1.71 6.72
N GLY A 545 -10.21 0.61 7.45
CA GLY A 545 -8.89 -0.01 7.65
C GLY A 545 -8.32 -0.74 6.44
N GLY A 546 -9.16 -1.04 5.45
CA GLY A 546 -8.75 -1.81 4.27
C GLY A 546 -9.88 -2.62 3.65
N ILE A 547 -9.49 -3.57 2.81
CA ILE A 547 -10.38 -4.43 2.02
C ILE A 547 -9.87 -5.87 2.01
N PHE A 548 -10.78 -6.84 2.02
CA PHE A 548 -10.41 -8.25 1.89
C PHE A 548 -11.36 -9.01 0.97
N SER A 549 -10.91 -10.15 0.44
CA SER A 549 -11.75 -11.03 -0.36
C SER A 549 -12.07 -12.37 0.29
N TRP A 550 -13.25 -12.87 -0.06
CA TRP A 550 -13.65 -14.26 0.11
C TRP A 550 -13.92 -14.87 -1.26
N MET A 551 -13.02 -15.67 -1.84
CA MET A 551 -11.72 -16.13 -1.34
C MET A 551 -10.76 -16.35 -2.53
N ALA A 552 -9.45 -16.37 -2.28
CA ALA A 552 -8.44 -16.38 -3.36
C ALA A 552 -8.60 -17.52 -4.40
N PRO A 553 -8.92 -18.78 -4.04
CA PRO A 553 -9.05 -19.85 -5.05
C PRO A 553 -10.23 -19.71 -6.03
N TYR A 554 -11.13 -18.74 -5.83
CA TYR A 554 -12.25 -18.47 -6.75
C TYR A 554 -11.90 -17.49 -7.88
N ASP A 555 -10.70 -16.92 -7.84
CA ASP A 555 -10.13 -16.02 -8.83
C ASP A 555 -8.68 -16.46 -9.13
N ARG A 556 -8.50 -17.60 -9.79
CA ARG A 556 -7.15 -18.20 -9.96
C ARG A 556 -6.20 -17.35 -10.79
N ALA A 557 -6.73 -16.43 -11.58
CA ALA A 557 -5.94 -15.50 -12.38
C ALA A 557 -5.62 -14.19 -11.64
N ASN A 558 -6.01 -14.05 -10.37
CA ASN A 558 -5.83 -12.85 -9.54
C ASN A 558 -6.38 -11.57 -10.19
N ILE A 559 -7.45 -11.68 -10.96
CA ILE A 559 -8.02 -10.57 -11.70
C ILE A 559 -8.72 -9.61 -10.73
N LEU A 560 -9.55 -10.14 -9.84
CA LEU A 560 -10.22 -9.38 -8.79
C LEU A 560 -9.24 -9.03 -7.67
N ALA A 561 -8.30 -9.92 -7.33
CA ALA A 561 -7.26 -9.63 -6.34
C ALA A 561 -6.40 -8.43 -6.75
N ARG A 562 -5.97 -8.36 -8.02
CA ARG A 562 -5.26 -7.21 -8.58
C ARG A 562 -6.12 -5.96 -8.53
N ALA A 563 -7.40 -6.05 -8.91
CA ALA A 563 -8.31 -4.91 -8.86
C ALA A 563 -8.49 -4.38 -7.42
N MET A 564 -8.51 -5.24 -6.40
CA MET A 564 -8.54 -4.78 -5.02
C MET A 564 -7.24 -4.07 -4.62
N ASN A 565 -6.09 -4.62 -5.00
CA ASN A 565 -4.80 -3.98 -4.73
C ASN A 565 -4.69 -2.61 -5.41
N GLU A 566 -4.94 -2.55 -6.72
CA GLU A 566 -4.93 -1.30 -7.48
C GLU A 566 -6.00 -0.34 -6.95
N GLY A 567 -7.21 -0.82 -6.60
CA GLY A 567 -8.27 0.03 -6.04
C GLY A 567 -7.88 0.78 -4.76
N ILE A 568 -6.99 0.21 -3.93
CA ILE A 568 -6.50 0.84 -2.70
C ILE A 568 -5.19 1.60 -2.94
N ASN A 569 -4.22 0.98 -3.61
CA ASN A 569 -2.84 1.45 -3.70
C ASN A 569 -2.56 2.30 -4.95
N ASP A 570 -3.30 2.10 -6.04
CA ASP A 570 -3.17 2.85 -7.30
C ASP A 570 -4.53 2.99 -8.02
N PRO A 571 -5.50 3.70 -7.42
CA PRO A 571 -6.85 3.73 -7.96
C PRO A 571 -6.94 4.46 -9.30
N ASN A 572 -5.99 5.34 -9.61
CA ASN A 572 -5.94 6.01 -10.91
C ASN A 572 -5.69 5.01 -12.04
N LYS A 573 -4.81 4.03 -11.83
CA LYS A 573 -4.55 2.97 -12.80
C LYS A 573 -5.78 2.11 -13.04
N LEU A 574 -6.46 1.66 -11.99
CA LEU A 574 -7.69 0.88 -12.13
C LEU A 574 -8.81 1.70 -12.79
N ARG A 575 -8.93 2.99 -12.41
CA ARG A 575 -9.88 3.94 -13.02
C ARG A 575 -9.66 4.05 -14.53
N GLN A 576 -8.40 4.16 -14.95
CA GLN A 576 -8.05 4.24 -16.37
C GLN A 576 -8.42 2.95 -17.13
N GLU A 577 -8.12 1.78 -16.57
CA GLU A 577 -8.51 0.48 -17.16
C GLU A 577 -10.04 0.37 -17.35
N ILE A 578 -10.82 0.86 -16.37
CA ILE A 578 -12.28 0.92 -16.45
C ILE A 578 -12.73 1.92 -17.52
N GLU A 579 -12.16 3.12 -17.57
CA GLU A 579 -12.50 4.14 -18.59
C GLU A 579 -12.16 3.68 -20.01
N ASP A 580 -11.08 2.93 -20.20
CA ASP A 580 -10.72 2.33 -21.49
C ASP A 580 -11.72 1.26 -21.94
N THR A 581 -12.35 0.57 -20.97
CA THR A 581 -13.34 -0.49 -21.24
C THR A 581 -14.74 0.07 -21.52
N TYR A 582 -15.17 1.06 -20.73
CA TYR A 582 -16.56 1.57 -20.76
C TYR A 582 -16.70 2.96 -21.40
N GLY A 583 -15.59 3.60 -21.78
CA GLY A 583 -15.52 4.92 -22.38
C GLY A 583 -15.15 6.03 -21.39
N PRO A 584 -14.56 7.14 -21.87
CA PRO A 584 -14.11 8.23 -21.01
C PRO A 584 -15.29 8.91 -20.30
N GLY A 585 -15.17 9.12 -18.99
CA GLY A 585 -16.21 9.75 -18.18
C GLY A 585 -17.36 8.83 -17.75
N PHE A 586 -17.26 7.51 -17.95
CA PHE A 586 -18.24 6.55 -17.46
C PHE A 586 -18.47 6.63 -15.93
N LEU A 587 -17.42 6.98 -15.19
CA LEU A 587 -17.43 7.13 -13.73
C LEU A 587 -17.82 8.54 -13.24
N LYS A 588 -18.14 9.48 -14.13
CA LYS A 588 -18.49 10.88 -13.78
C LYS A 588 -19.99 11.10 -13.59
#